data_AF-A0A158C0S7-F1
#
_entry.id   AF-A0A158C0S7-F1
#
_cell.length_a   1.000
_cell.length_b   1.000
_cell.length_c   1.000
_cell.angle_alpha   90.00
_cell.angle_beta   90.00
_cell.angle_gamma   90.00
#
_symmetry.space_group_name_H-M   'P 1'
#
loop_
_entity.id
_entity.type
_entity.pdbx_description
1 polymer ?
#
loop_
_entity_poly.entity_id
_entity_poly.type
_entity_poly.pdbx_seq_one_letter_code
_entity_poly.pdbx_strand_id
1 'polypeptide(L)'
;MNIESIGAYDFANPVWASTTQGTSTSASFSTLLVDGAEHVDEAVRTSNAAVAAFALNADVPPHQVMLALEDARLQLQFALQVRSKLVEGYQELMRMQI
;
A
#
# COMPACT_ATOMS: atom_id res chain seq x y z
N MET A 1 59.62 -6.34 27.80
CA MET A 1 58.25 -5.86 28.12
C MET A 1 58.06 -4.60 27.29
N ASN A 2 57.62 -4.78 26.04
CA ASN A 2 57.55 -3.74 25.02
C ASN A 2 56.09 -3.69 24.59
N ILE A 3 55.33 -2.72 25.09
CA ILE A 3 53.91 -2.61 24.77
C ILE A 3 53.83 -1.65 23.59
N GLU A 4 53.43 -2.21 22.46
CA GLU A 4 53.23 -1.49 21.21
C GLU A 4 52.14 -0.42 21.40
N SER A 5 52.41 0.76 20.83
CA SER A 5 51.48 1.87 20.69
C SER A 5 50.22 1.39 19.98
N ILE A 6 49.14 1.16 20.73
CA ILE A 6 47.81 0.91 20.18
C ILE A 6 47.45 2.12 19.32
N GLY A 7 47.20 1.84 18.04
CA GLY A 7 46.96 2.83 16.99
C GLY A 7 45.85 3.81 17.35
N ALA A 8 46.05 5.05 16.93
CA ALA A 8 45.07 6.10 16.95
C ALA A 8 43.81 5.63 16.22
N TYR A 9 42.78 5.29 16.99
CA TYR A 9 41.43 5.16 16.47
C TYR A 9 41.01 6.54 15.95
N ASP A 10 40.77 6.64 14.65
CA ASP A 10 40.26 7.87 14.02
C ASP A 10 38.81 8.08 14.48
N PHE A 11 38.64 8.86 15.54
CA PHE A 11 37.34 9.18 16.14
C PHE A 11 36.51 10.17 15.29
N ALA A 12 36.98 10.53 14.09
CA ALA A 12 36.34 11.56 13.26
C ALA A 12 35.18 11.06 12.39
N ASN A 13 34.93 9.74 12.30
CA ASN A 13 33.77 9.23 11.57
C ASN A 13 32.67 8.73 12.52
N PRO A 14 31.71 9.60 12.91
CA PRO A 14 30.59 9.17 13.71
C PRO A 14 29.74 8.13 12.95
N VAL A 15 29.53 6.96 13.57
CA VAL A 15 28.64 5.89 13.10
C VAL A 15 27.17 6.36 12.95
N TRP A 16 26.84 7.56 13.43
CA TRP A 16 25.53 8.18 13.27
C TRP A 16 25.37 9.01 12.00
N ALA A 17 26.45 9.28 11.26
CA ALA A 17 26.38 9.92 9.94
C ALA A 17 26.01 8.87 8.88
N SER A 18 24.84 8.26 9.06
CA SER A 18 24.14 7.53 8.01
C SER A 18 23.99 8.50 6.83
N THR A 19 24.62 8.15 5.71
CA THR A 19 24.41 8.79 4.41
C THR A 19 22.93 9.10 4.24
N THR A 20 22.60 10.38 4.01
CA THR A 20 21.27 10.83 3.63
C THR A 20 20.78 9.94 2.50
N GLN A 21 19.97 8.94 2.87
CA GLN A 21 19.32 8.06 1.93
C GLN A 21 18.41 8.98 1.13
N GLY A 22 18.74 9.09 -0.16
CA GLY A 22 18.17 10.07 -1.06
C GLY A 22 16.67 10.13 -0.92
N THR A 23 16.14 11.35 -1.00
CA THR A 23 14.73 11.70 -1.07
C THR A 23 13.91 10.54 -1.61
N SER A 24 13.38 9.70 -0.73
CA SER A 24 12.31 8.80 -1.10
C SER A 24 11.22 9.75 -1.55
N THR A 25 11.00 9.85 -2.86
CA THR A 25 9.86 10.54 -3.43
C THR A 25 8.65 9.94 -2.73
N SER A 26 8.17 10.60 -1.68
CA SER A 26 6.97 10.19 -0.96
C SER A 26 5.90 10.08 -2.03
N ALA A 27 5.41 8.87 -2.26
CA ALA A 27 4.38 8.66 -3.28
C ALA A 27 3.28 9.69 -3.05
N SER A 28 2.95 10.45 -4.10
CA SER A 28 1.94 11.49 -3.98
C SER A 28 0.64 10.85 -3.52
N PHE A 29 -0.13 11.55 -2.69
CA PHE A 29 -1.42 11.03 -2.23
C PHE A 29 -2.32 10.61 -3.40
N SER A 30 -2.26 11.32 -4.53
CA SER A 30 -2.97 10.93 -5.76
C SER A 30 -2.50 9.58 -6.31
N THR A 31 -1.20 9.29 -6.28
CA THR A 31 -0.64 8.01 -6.70
C THR A 31 -1.17 6.89 -5.81
N LEU A 32 -1.16 7.07 -4.49
CA LEU A 32 -1.73 6.07 -3.57
C LEU A 32 -3.22 5.82 -3.80
N LEU A 33 -3.99 6.85 -4.15
CA LEU A 33 -5.41 6.70 -4.49
C LEU A 33 -5.62 5.97 -5.82
N VAL A 34 -4.80 6.27 -6.83
CA VAL A 34 -4.85 5.58 -8.14
C VAL A 34 -4.48 4.11 -7.95
N ASP A 35 -3.35 3.83 -7.29
CA ASP A 35 -2.89 2.47 -6.99
C ASP A 35 -3.96 1.70 -6.21
N GLY A 36 -4.59 2.33 -5.21
CA GLY A 36 -5.67 1.72 -4.43
C GLY A 36 -6.91 1.41 -5.29
N ALA A 37 -7.26 2.28 -6.23
CA ALA A 37 -8.38 2.05 -7.16
C ALA A 37 -8.08 0.90 -8.13
N GLU A 38 -6.85 0.84 -8.66
CA GLU A 38 -6.39 -0.27 -9.49
C GLU A 38 -6.41 -1.60 -8.73
N HIS A 39 -6.01 -1.58 -7.46
CA HIS A 39 -6.01 -2.77 -6.60
C HIS A 39 -7.42 -3.32 -6.38
N VAL A 40 -8.42 -2.44 -6.20
CA VAL A 40 -9.82 -2.82 -6.06
C VAL A 40 -10.37 -3.39 -7.37
N ASP A 41 -10.01 -2.81 -8.52
CA ASP A 41 -10.41 -3.33 -9.84
C ASP A 41 -9.84 -4.74 -10.06
N GLU A 42 -8.57 -4.96 -9.71
CA GLU A 42 -7.92 -6.26 -9.82
C GLU A 42 -8.57 -7.31 -8.90
N ALA A 43 -8.92 -6.93 -7.66
CA ALA A 43 -9.62 -7.82 -6.74
C ALA A 43 -11.00 -8.23 -7.28
N VAL A 44 -11.76 -7.29 -7.83
CA VAL A 44 -13.05 -7.58 -8.48
C VAL A 44 -12.85 -8.49 -9.68
N ARG A 45 -11.87 -8.22 -10.54
CA ARG A 45 -11.55 -9.04 -11.72
C ARG A 45 -11.15 -10.46 -11.33
N THR A 46 -10.29 -10.60 -10.32
CA THR A 46 -9.84 -11.89 -9.80
C THR A 46 -11.01 -12.69 -9.23
N SER A 47 -11.90 -12.07 -8.46
CA SER A 47 -13.09 -12.76 -7.92
C SER A 47 -14.02 -13.26 -9.04
N ASN A 48 -14.24 -12.45 -10.09
CA ASN A 48 -15.03 -12.84 -11.25
C ASN A 48 -14.39 -14.00 -12.02
N ALA A 49 -13.06 -13.98 -12.19
CA ALA A 49 -12.33 -15.06 -12.83
C ALA A 49 -12.42 -16.36 -12.02
N ALA A 50 -12.33 -16.29 -10.69
CA ALA A 50 -12.48 -17.45 -9.81
C ALA A 50 -13.90 -18.05 -9.90
N VAL A 51 -14.94 -17.21 -9.96
CA VAL A 51 -16.32 -17.66 -10.16
C VAL A 51 -16.50 -18.33 -11.52
N ALA A 52 -15.96 -17.73 -12.59
CA ALA A 52 -16.03 -18.28 -13.93
C ALA A 52 -15.31 -19.64 -14.03
N ALA A 53 -14.12 -19.76 -13.43
CA ALA A 53 -13.36 -21.01 -13.40
C ALA A 53 -14.12 -22.12 -12.67
N PHE A 54 -14.72 -21.81 -11.52
CA PHE A 54 -15.56 -22.74 -10.77
C PHE A 54 -16.79 -23.19 -11.58
N ALA A 55 -17.46 -22.27 -12.27
CA ALA A 55 -18.62 -22.59 -13.12
C ALA A 55 -18.26 -23.49 -14.32
N LEU A 56 -17.01 -23.42 -14.80
CA LEU A 56 -16.48 -24.27 -15.88
C LEU A 56 -16.06 -25.67 -15.42
N ASN A 57 -16.39 -26.05 -14.18
CA ASN A 57 -16.03 -27.34 -13.57
C ASN A 57 -14.50 -27.54 -13.48
N ALA A 58 -13.74 -26.44 -13.43
CA ALA A 58 -12.35 -26.51 -13.05
C ALA A 58 -12.28 -26.96 -11.59
N ASP A 59 -11.25 -27.75 -11.25
CA ASP A 59 -10.99 -28.32 -9.92
C ASP A 59 -10.55 -27.24 -8.90
N VAL A 60 -11.25 -26.11 -8.90
CA VAL A 60 -11.04 -24.95 -8.03
C VAL A 60 -11.81 -25.19 -6.75
N PRO A 61 -11.15 -25.24 -5.60
CA PRO A 61 -11.84 -25.44 -4.34
C PRO A 61 -12.85 -24.31 -4.08
N PRO A 62 -14.12 -24.62 -3.76
CA PRO A 62 -15.17 -23.60 -3.63
C PRO A 62 -14.89 -22.55 -2.55
N HIS A 63 -14.12 -22.91 -1.51
CA HIS A 63 -13.72 -21.98 -0.46
C HIS A 63 -12.79 -20.87 -0.97
N GLN A 64 -11.96 -21.12 -1.98
CA GLN A 64 -11.07 -20.09 -2.55
C GLN A 64 -11.87 -19.04 -3.32
N VAL A 65 -12.91 -19.47 -4.04
CA VAL A 65 -13.84 -18.57 -4.74
C VAL A 65 -14.58 -17.69 -3.75
N MET A 66 -15.09 -18.28 -2.66
CA MET A 66 -15.77 -17.54 -1.60
C MET A 66 -14.85 -16.53 -0.91
N LEU A 67 -13.60 -16.92 -0.63
CA LEU A 67 -12.61 -16.00 -0.06
C LEU A 67 -12.29 -14.84 -1.00
N ALA A 68 -12.08 -15.12 -2.29
CA ALA A 68 -11.82 -14.08 -3.29
C ALA A 68 -13.00 -13.11 -3.44
N LEU A 69 -14.24 -13.61 -3.39
CA LEU A 69 -15.44 -12.79 -3.42
C LEU A 69 -15.58 -11.90 -2.18
N GLU A 70 -15.33 -12.45 -0.99
CA GLU A 70 -15.44 -11.69 0.25
C GLU A 70 -14.35 -10.62 0.35
N ASP A 71 -13.12 -10.95 -0.06
CA ASP A 71 -12.02 -9.99 -0.11
C ASP A 71 -12.33 -8.83 -1.07
N ALA A 72 -12.76 -9.13 -2.31
CA ALA A 72 -13.17 -8.11 -3.27
C ALA A 72 -14.32 -7.23 -2.74
N ARG A 73 -15.29 -7.83 -2.04
CA ARG A 73 -16.39 -7.09 -1.41
C ARG A 73 -15.88 -6.13 -0.34
N LEU A 74 -15.02 -6.57 0.57
CA LEU A 74 -14.48 -5.75 1.64
C LEU A 74 -13.64 -4.60 1.09
N GLN A 75 -12.78 -4.87 0.11
CA GLN A 75 -11.97 -3.85 -0.56
C GLN A 75 -12.83 -2.79 -1.25
N LEU A 76 -13.87 -3.21 -1.97
CA LEU A 76 -14.81 -2.27 -2.61
C LEU A 76 -15.55 -1.41 -1.58
N GLN A 77 -16.03 -2.00 -0.48
CA GLN A 77 -16.69 -1.26 0.59
C GLN A 77 -15.77 -0.20 1.19
N PHE A 78 -14.52 -0.56 1.47
CA PHE A 78 -13.51 0.38 1.96
C PHE A 78 -13.24 1.50 0.94
N ALA A 79 -13.09 1.18 -0.35
CA ALA A 79 -12.87 2.16 -1.40
C ALA A 79 -14.02 3.19 -1.49
N LEU A 80 -15.27 2.72 -1.36
CA LEU A 80 -16.44 3.61 -1.33
C LEU A 80 -16.46 4.53 -0.11
N GLN A 81 -15.98 4.07 1.04
CA GLN A 81 -15.84 4.91 2.23
C GLN A 81 -14.77 5.98 2.03
N VAL A 82 -13.59 5.61 1.51
CA VAL A 82 -12.52 6.56 1.19
C VAL A 82 -13.01 7.60 0.18
N ARG A 83 -13.66 7.17 -0.91
CA ARG A 83 -14.27 8.07 -1.89
C ARG A 83 -15.24 9.06 -1.24
N SER A 84 -16.12 8.58 -0.36
CA SER A 84 -17.09 9.42 0.33
C SER A 84 -16.38 10.47 1.20
N LYS A 85 -15.35 10.06 1.95
CA LYS A 85 -14.56 10.97 2.79
C LYS A 85 -13.80 12.02 2.00
N LEU A 86 -13.27 11.67 0.84
CA LEU A 86 -12.62 12.63 -0.07
C LEU A 86 -13.61 13.68 -0.59
N VAL A 87 -14.80 13.24 -1.01
CA VAL A 87 -15.86 14.13 -1.49
C VAL A 87 -16.34 15.04 -0.35
N GLU A 88 -16.56 14.50 0.85
CA GLU A 88 -16.92 15.28 2.05
C GLU A 88 -15.86 16.32 2.38
N GLY A 89 -14.58 15.93 2.42
CA GLY A 89 -13.48 16.85 2.70
C GLY A 89 -13.36 17.97 1.67
N TYR A 90 -13.54 17.64 0.39
CA TYR A 90 -13.59 18.66 -0.67
C TYR A 90 -14.77 19.62 -0.50
N GLN A 91 -15.96 19.11 -0.21
CA GLN A 91 -17.14 19.95 0.03
C GLN A 91 -16.98 20.86 1.26
N GLU A 92 -16.29 20.40 2.29
CA GLU A 92 -16.07 21.18 3.51
C GLU A 92 -15.11 22.35 3.28
N LEU A 93 -14.02 22.13 2.53
CA LEU A 93 -13.11 23.21 2.13
C LEU A 93 -13.85 24.31 1.34
N MET A 94 -14.79 23.93 0.47
CA MET A 94 -15.59 24.88 -0.30
C MET A 94 -16.59 25.65 0.58
N ARG A 95 -17.12 25.03 1.66
CA ARG A 95 -18.03 25.69 2.60
C ARG A 95 -17.34 26.74 3.48
N MET A 96 -16.05 26.61 3.76
CA MET A 96 -15.30 27.59 4.56
C MET A 96 -14.98 28.91 3.82
N GLN A 97 -15.07 28.94 2.48
CA GLN A 97 -14.68 30.10 1.67
C GLN A 97 -15.80 31.11 1.40
N ILE A 98 -16.92 31.03 2.11
CA ILE A 98 -18.01 32.03 2.10
C ILE A 98 -18.09 32.77 3.42
#